data_AF-A0A2E0TJ04-F1
#
_entry.id   AF-A0A2E0TJ04-F1
#
_cell.length_a   1.000
_cell.length_b   1.000
_cell.length_c   1.000
_cell.angle_alpha   90.00
_cell.angle_beta   90.00
_cell.angle_gamma   90.00
#
_symmetry.space_group_name_H-M   'P 1'
#
loop_
_entity.id
_entity.type
_entity.pdbx_description
1 polymer ?
#
loop_
_entity_poly.entity_id
_entity_poly.type
_entity_poly.pdbx_seq_one_letter_code
_entity_poly.pdbx_strand_id
1 'polypeptide(L)'
;MNRAFCAPLALVLVLAGCGGDDDGPMTEPGTDAGMPAIDDAGSMETDEDGGASAVDAAAAETLPPGAACDCDDECEGTPTHPGLCVQGICMTRASAACAEAGSTGECPSGSRCWGLDGFEGGVCWPDCDAVSCAGSCDSDGSCVPDESSTCTASCSELCGEGGDDCPPNSHPEGDGCVCDEGYVVNADRTACVLPCERDDECAGELVCGDEGTCVAPPCTPGSCDAGEVCAESGACIVDIGEAPPGTPPAACAVGSMGVPDWRCTEDCDALVAFDPRMGLGYDDYPLNGETAADQYRSWIRRDVMMLVRYAAAMTACQGGEWPFGNGGALGLGDMSEADGSIPGTREGSPGHPAGTHVDGSDMDLAYFQTGTGDNRLRSVCPHVVAGEDQYHCTGAPDRLDPWRTALFLGHLHASPDLRVIGVDGQVGPLIDSALTQLCADGWLEGGVCRGHSITWEETDMGRGWYRFHHHHFHISVR
;
A
#
# COMPACT_ATOMS: atom_id res chain seq x y z
N MET A 1 57.90 -5.52 32.56
CA MET A 1 58.44 -4.44 31.70
C MET A 1 57.89 -4.66 30.30
N ASN A 2 56.92 -3.82 29.90
CA ASN A 2 56.61 -3.41 28.52
C ASN A 2 55.32 -2.60 28.59
N ARG A 3 55.46 -1.28 28.47
CA ARG A 3 54.35 -0.32 28.36
C ARG A 3 54.10 -0.11 26.86
N ALA A 4 52.90 -0.42 26.40
CA ALA A 4 52.42 0.01 25.09
C ALA A 4 51.79 1.40 25.24
N PHE A 5 52.29 2.35 24.46
CA PHE A 5 51.76 3.69 24.28
C PHE A 5 50.59 3.63 23.30
N CYS A 6 49.40 4.08 23.69
CA CYS A 6 48.34 4.49 22.75
C CYS A 6 48.43 6.01 22.57
N ALA A 7 48.60 6.44 21.32
CA ALA A 7 48.40 7.83 20.90
C ALA A 7 46.97 8.00 20.33
N PRO A 8 46.33 9.16 20.49
CA PRO A 8 45.00 9.40 19.93
C PRO A 8 45.12 9.86 18.47
N LEU A 9 44.27 9.28 17.62
CA LEU A 9 44.04 9.68 16.24
C LEU A 9 43.02 10.83 16.25
N ALA A 10 43.41 12.00 15.75
CA ALA A 10 42.50 13.13 15.52
C ALA A 10 41.80 12.96 14.17
N LEU A 11 40.47 12.90 14.18
CA LEU A 11 39.64 12.87 12.99
C LEU A 11 39.30 14.32 12.59
N VAL A 12 39.73 14.71 11.39
CA VAL A 12 39.38 16.00 10.75
C VAL A 12 38.17 15.74 9.86
N LEU A 13 37.04 16.36 10.20
CA LEU A 13 35.84 16.37 9.37
C LEU A 13 36.00 17.44 8.27
N VAL A 14 35.96 17.04 7.01
CA VAL A 14 35.89 17.94 5.85
C VAL A 14 34.44 17.95 5.37
N LEU A 15 33.79 19.11 5.48
CA LEU A 15 32.50 19.40 4.85
C LEU A 15 32.74 19.66 3.36
N ALA A 16 32.24 18.76 2.51
CA ALA A 16 32.11 19.01 1.08
C ALA A 16 30.64 19.34 0.79
N GLY A 17 30.40 20.57 0.34
CA GLY A 17 29.14 20.98 -0.25
C GLY A 17 29.09 20.60 -1.72
N CYS A 18 27.93 20.11 -2.16
CA CYS A 18 27.55 20.06 -3.56
C CYS A 18 26.21 20.79 -3.69
N GLY A 19 26.15 21.73 -4.62
CA GLY A 19 24.91 22.35 -5.08
C GLY A 19 24.72 22.07 -6.57
N GLY A 20 23.51 22.38 -7.04
CA GLY A 20 23.19 22.61 -8.46
C GLY A 20 22.25 21.59 -9.07
N ASP A 21 20.95 21.93 -9.02
CA ASP A 21 19.97 22.00 -10.13
C ASP A 21 19.92 20.90 -11.20
N ASP A 22 18.75 20.24 -11.32
CA ASP A 22 18.11 19.89 -12.59
C ASP A 22 16.61 19.54 -12.35
N ASP A 23 15.74 20.56 -12.42
CA ASP A 23 14.28 20.41 -12.45
C ASP A 23 13.82 20.15 -13.90
N GLY A 24 13.46 18.90 -14.20
CA GLY A 24 12.70 18.52 -15.38
C GLY A 24 11.20 18.44 -15.05
N PRO A 25 10.29 18.80 -15.98
CA PRO A 25 8.86 18.83 -15.70
C PRO A 25 8.30 17.41 -15.61
N MET A 26 7.76 17.06 -14.44
CA MET A 26 6.97 15.85 -14.21
C MET A 26 5.61 16.03 -14.91
N THR A 27 5.27 15.12 -15.82
CA THR A 27 3.96 15.04 -16.47
C THR A 27 2.98 14.29 -15.56
N GLU A 28 1.75 14.80 -15.46
CA GLU A 28 0.73 14.40 -14.49
C GLU A 28 0.12 13.01 -14.74
N PRO A 29 -0.36 12.32 -13.69
CA PRO A 29 -1.00 11.00 -13.78
C PRO A 29 -2.46 11.12 -14.28
N GLY A 30 -2.83 10.33 -15.28
CA GLY A 30 -4.19 10.24 -15.80
C GLY A 30 -5.10 9.35 -14.94
N THR A 31 -6.38 9.72 -14.85
CA THR A 31 -7.43 9.00 -14.12
C THR A 31 -7.88 7.73 -14.86
N ASP A 32 -8.08 6.68 -14.06
CA ASP A 32 -8.29 5.28 -14.44
C ASP A 32 -9.72 5.05 -14.96
N ALA A 33 -9.86 4.66 -16.23
CA ALA A 33 -11.13 4.29 -16.84
C ALA A 33 -11.37 2.79 -16.60
N GLY A 34 -12.42 2.49 -15.83
CA GLY A 34 -12.81 1.13 -15.42
C GLY A 34 -12.64 0.07 -16.52
N MET A 35 -11.87 -0.96 -16.18
CA MET A 35 -11.68 -2.13 -17.03
C MET A 35 -13.00 -2.87 -17.25
N PRO A 36 -13.27 -3.38 -18.47
CA PRO A 36 -14.34 -4.34 -18.67
C PRO A 36 -13.98 -5.67 -17.99
N ALA A 37 -14.91 -6.17 -17.17
CA ALA A 37 -14.82 -7.49 -16.56
C ALA A 37 -14.52 -8.56 -17.63
N ILE A 38 -13.38 -9.24 -17.48
CA ILE A 38 -13.03 -10.40 -18.31
C ILE A 38 -13.71 -11.60 -17.67
N ASP A 39 -14.89 -11.96 -18.18
CA ASP A 39 -15.54 -13.23 -17.89
C ASP A 39 -14.63 -14.38 -18.39
N ASP A 40 -13.90 -15.00 -17.47
CA ASP A 40 -13.13 -16.22 -17.70
C ASP A 40 -14.07 -17.43 -17.80
N ALA A 41 -14.81 -17.51 -18.90
CA ALA A 41 -15.58 -18.68 -19.30
C ALA A 41 -15.41 -18.91 -20.80
N GLY A 42 -14.45 -19.78 -21.14
CA GLY A 42 -14.04 -20.02 -22.51
C GLY A 42 -15.17 -20.37 -23.50
N SER A 43 -15.12 -19.75 -24.67
CA SER A 43 -15.32 -20.43 -25.96
C SER A 43 -14.75 -19.58 -27.08
N MET A 44 -13.92 -20.20 -27.92
CA MET A 44 -13.45 -19.64 -29.19
C MET A 44 -14.62 -19.56 -30.17
N GLU A 45 -14.98 -18.38 -30.65
CA GLU A 45 -15.49 -18.19 -32.02
C GLU A 45 -14.95 -16.87 -32.60
N THR A 46 -14.77 -16.88 -33.93
CA THR A 46 -13.98 -15.96 -34.75
C THR A 46 -14.78 -14.77 -35.28
N ASP A 47 -14.01 -13.74 -35.66
CA ASP A 47 -14.31 -12.66 -36.63
C ASP A 47 -15.17 -11.47 -36.16
N GLU A 48 -14.61 -10.25 -36.20
CA GLU A 48 -14.80 -9.27 -37.27
C GLU A 48 -14.08 -7.93 -36.97
N ASP A 49 -13.38 -7.40 -37.98
CA ASP A 49 -12.64 -6.14 -37.98
C ASP A 49 -13.49 -4.92 -37.61
N GLY A 50 -13.20 -4.30 -36.46
CA GLY A 50 -13.73 -3.00 -36.06
C GLY A 50 -12.62 -1.97 -35.90
N GLY A 51 -12.39 -1.13 -36.91
CA GLY A 51 -11.44 -0.03 -36.85
C GLY A 51 -11.84 1.02 -35.80
N ALA A 52 -11.01 1.20 -34.78
CA ALA A 52 -11.18 2.23 -33.77
C ALA A 52 -10.75 3.60 -34.34
N SER A 53 -11.71 4.51 -34.45
CA SER A 53 -11.45 5.94 -34.57
C SER A 53 -10.73 6.44 -33.32
N ALA A 54 -9.70 7.25 -33.50
CA ALA A 54 -9.09 8.03 -32.42
C ALA A 54 -10.18 8.84 -31.71
N VAL A 55 -10.46 8.48 -30.46
CA VAL A 55 -11.25 9.30 -29.54
C VAL A 55 -10.31 10.36 -28.98
N ASP A 56 -10.58 11.62 -29.32
CA ASP A 56 -9.94 12.77 -28.71
C ASP A 56 -10.07 12.66 -27.18
N ALA A 57 -8.94 12.74 -26.46
CA ALA A 57 -8.93 12.79 -25.01
C ALA A 57 -9.83 13.95 -24.56
N ALA A 58 -11.02 13.61 -24.03
CA ALA A 58 -11.90 14.58 -23.44
C ALA A 58 -11.14 15.23 -22.29
N ALA A 59 -11.05 16.56 -22.29
CA ALA A 59 -10.53 17.29 -21.14
C ALA A 59 -11.28 16.80 -19.90
N ALA A 60 -10.55 16.43 -18.85
CA ALA A 60 -11.15 16.02 -17.58
C ALA A 60 -12.20 17.07 -17.17
N GLU A 61 -13.41 16.62 -16.88
CA GLU A 61 -14.48 17.52 -16.46
C GLU A 61 -14.11 18.10 -15.10
N THR A 62 -13.92 19.41 -15.01
CA THR A 62 -13.73 20.10 -13.74
C THR A 62 -15.03 20.09 -12.94
N LEU A 63 -14.93 19.82 -11.64
CA LEU A 63 -16.00 19.73 -10.65
C LEU A 63 -16.40 21.13 -10.15
N PRO A 64 -17.70 21.45 -10.09
CA PRO A 64 -18.15 22.77 -9.68
C PRO A 64 -17.90 23.01 -8.18
N PRO A 65 -17.82 24.28 -7.73
CA PRO A 65 -17.72 24.59 -6.31
C PRO A 65 -18.85 23.95 -5.48
N GLY A 66 -18.49 23.28 -4.39
CA GLY A 66 -19.36 22.52 -3.50
C GLY A 66 -19.39 21.01 -3.78
N ALA A 67 -18.84 20.54 -4.90
CA ALA A 67 -18.68 19.11 -5.18
C ALA A 67 -17.58 18.47 -4.32
N ALA A 68 -17.62 17.15 -4.17
CA ALA A 68 -16.52 16.40 -3.55
C ALA A 68 -15.30 16.40 -4.49
N CYS A 69 -14.09 16.45 -3.95
CA CYS A 69 -12.84 16.41 -4.71
C CYS A 69 -11.74 15.68 -3.94
N ASP A 70 -10.75 15.18 -4.68
CA ASP A 70 -9.52 14.64 -4.14
C ASP A 70 -8.32 15.59 -4.36
N CYS A 71 -8.34 16.42 -5.42
CA CYS A 71 -7.24 17.30 -5.83
C CYS A 71 -7.68 18.71 -6.28
N ASP A 72 -6.76 19.67 -6.27
CA ASP A 72 -7.06 21.08 -6.65
C ASP A 72 -7.42 21.26 -8.13
N ASP A 73 -6.80 20.47 -9.01
CA ASP A 73 -6.97 20.51 -10.47
C ASP A 73 -8.32 19.96 -10.94
N GLU A 74 -8.97 19.17 -10.09
CA GLU A 74 -10.35 18.73 -10.29
C GLU A 74 -11.34 19.88 -10.14
N CYS A 75 -11.02 20.92 -9.38
CA CYS A 75 -11.98 21.97 -9.05
C CYS A 75 -12.07 23.06 -10.12
N GLU A 76 -13.30 23.35 -10.55
CA GLU A 76 -13.59 24.44 -11.49
C GLU A 76 -13.18 25.78 -10.87
N GLY A 77 -12.43 26.57 -11.64
CA GLY A 77 -11.95 27.87 -11.22
C GLY A 77 -11.75 28.83 -12.38
N THR A 78 -11.39 30.06 -12.02
CA THR A 78 -11.03 31.11 -12.98
C THR A 78 -9.63 31.63 -12.68
N PRO A 79 -8.96 32.34 -13.60
CA PRO A 79 -7.66 32.95 -13.30
C PRO A 79 -7.66 33.89 -12.08
N THR A 80 -8.82 34.46 -11.72
CA THR A 80 -8.99 35.32 -10.54
C THR A 80 -9.43 34.58 -9.28
N HIS A 81 -10.01 33.39 -9.47
CA HIS A 81 -10.48 32.50 -8.40
C HIS A 81 -10.13 31.05 -8.77
N PRO A 82 -8.83 30.67 -8.70
CA PRO A 82 -8.43 29.29 -9.00
C PRO A 82 -9.22 28.29 -8.16
N GLY A 83 -9.53 27.14 -8.76
CA GLY A 83 -10.12 26.00 -8.06
C GLY A 83 -9.17 25.48 -6.99
N LEU A 84 -9.74 24.93 -5.94
CA LEU A 84 -9.01 24.48 -4.75
C LEU A 84 -9.84 23.39 -4.08
N CYS A 85 -9.25 22.24 -3.80
CA CYS A 85 -9.85 21.24 -2.95
C CYS A 85 -9.55 21.56 -1.49
N VAL A 86 -10.58 21.68 -0.65
CA VAL A 86 -10.42 21.99 0.78
C VAL A 86 -11.05 20.87 1.57
N GLN A 87 -10.20 20.01 2.15
CA GLN A 87 -10.62 18.85 2.94
C GLN A 87 -11.72 18.01 2.26
N GLY A 88 -11.62 17.82 0.94
CA GLY A 88 -12.57 16.99 0.19
C GLY A 88 -13.67 17.74 -0.54
N ILE A 89 -13.70 19.08 -0.48
CA ILE A 89 -14.74 19.88 -1.13
C ILE A 89 -14.16 20.95 -2.05
N CYS A 90 -14.68 21.04 -3.28
CA CYS A 90 -14.25 22.04 -4.23
C CYS A 90 -14.66 23.45 -3.79
N MET A 91 -13.67 24.30 -3.64
CA MET A 91 -13.76 25.72 -3.32
C MET A 91 -13.05 26.52 -4.42
N THR A 92 -13.01 27.84 -4.25
CA THR A 92 -12.12 28.70 -5.04
C THR A 92 -11.32 29.65 -4.15
N ARG A 93 -10.15 30.08 -4.60
CA ARG A 93 -9.39 31.11 -3.87
C ARG A 93 -10.07 32.48 -3.98
N ALA A 94 -10.05 33.24 -2.90
CA ALA A 94 -10.45 34.63 -2.92
C ALA A 94 -9.43 35.48 -3.71
N SER A 95 -9.93 36.50 -4.41
CA SER A 95 -9.08 37.40 -5.18
C SER A 95 -8.18 38.30 -4.32
N ALA A 96 -8.48 38.38 -3.02
CA ALA A 96 -7.73 39.09 -1.98
C ALA A 96 -8.08 38.51 -0.60
N ALA A 97 -7.38 38.93 0.45
CA ALA A 97 -7.80 38.66 1.83
C ALA A 97 -9.23 39.16 2.07
N CYS A 98 -10.03 38.39 2.81
CA CYS A 98 -11.42 38.74 3.09
C CYS A 98 -11.50 40.06 3.85
N ALA A 99 -12.33 41.00 3.37
CA ALA A 99 -12.54 42.28 4.07
C ALA A 99 -13.12 42.05 5.48
N GLU A 100 -14.00 41.06 5.61
CA GLU A 100 -14.52 40.55 6.88
C GLU A 100 -14.98 39.10 6.68
N ALA A 101 -15.16 38.36 7.78
CA ALA A 101 -15.67 37.00 7.71
C ALA A 101 -17.07 36.97 7.07
N GLY A 102 -17.22 36.21 5.99
CA GLY A 102 -18.45 36.14 5.22
C GLY A 102 -18.61 37.22 4.14
N SER A 103 -17.58 38.02 3.86
CA SER A 103 -17.65 39.04 2.79
C SER A 103 -17.79 38.41 1.40
N THR A 104 -18.48 39.08 0.48
CA THR A 104 -18.72 38.55 -0.88
C THR A 104 -17.97 39.31 -1.97
N GLY A 105 -17.22 40.36 -1.60
CA GLY A 105 -16.57 41.24 -2.58
C GLY A 105 -15.36 40.61 -3.27
N GLU A 106 -14.74 39.63 -2.60
CA GLU A 106 -13.51 38.97 -2.97
C GLU A 106 -13.75 37.63 -3.68
N CYS A 107 -15.01 37.21 -3.80
CA CYS A 107 -15.42 35.90 -4.26
C CYS A 107 -16.37 35.94 -5.47
N PRO A 108 -16.48 34.84 -6.24
CA PRO A 108 -17.54 34.67 -7.23
C PRO A 108 -18.94 34.82 -6.61
N SER A 109 -19.93 35.12 -7.46
CA SER A 109 -21.33 35.19 -7.00
C SER A 109 -21.82 33.82 -6.51
N GLY A 110 -22.47 33.80 -5.34
CA GLY A 110 -22.88 32.55 -4.68
C GLY A 110 -21.78 31.93 -3.81
N SER A 111 -20.83 32.73 -3.33
CA SER A 111 -19.81 32.30 -2.38
C SER A 111 -19.45 33.41 -1.40
N ARG A 112 -18.92 33.03 -0.24
CA ARG A 112 -18.47 33.94 0.82
C ARG A 112 -17.01 33.71 1.18
N CYS A 113 -16.31 34.79 1.47
CA CYS A 113 -14.91 34.77 1.82
C CYS A 113 -14.73 34.49 3.31
N TRP A 114 -13.91 33.47 3.61
CA TRP A 114 -13.47 33.17 4.96
C TRP A 114 -11.94 33.02 5.00
N GLY A 115 -11.33 33.49 6.08
CA GLY A 115 -9.92 33.21 6.35
C GLY A 115 -9.76 31.79 6.87
N LEU A 116 -8.65 31.14 6.52
CA LEU A 116 -8.27 29.83 7.03
C LEU A 116 -6.89 29.96 7.69
N ASP A 117 -6.74 29.44 8.91
CA ASP A 117 -5.47 29.50 9.63
C ASP A 117 -4.37 28.78 8.84
N GLY A 118 -3.20 29.40 8.73
CA GLY A 118 -2.08 28.87 7.94
C GLY A 118 -2.15 29.16 6.43
N PHE A 119 -3.28 29.67 5.91
CA PHE A 119 -3.45 29.98 4.49
C PHE A 119 -3.35 31.49 4.23
N GLU A 120 -2.43 31.91 3.35
CA GLU A 120 -2.30 33.33 3.00
C GLU A 120 -3.43 33.78 2.05
N GLY A 121 -4.36 34.58 2.55
CA GLY A 121 -5.46 35.16 1.76
C GLY A 121 -6.83 34.80 2.32
N GLY A 122 -7.75 34.40 1.44
CA GLY A 122 -9.09 33.95 1.79
C GLY A 122 -9.54 32.81 0.88
N VAL A 123 -10.49 32.02 1.35
CA VAL A 123 -11.14 30.94 0.60
C VAL A 123 -12.59 31.35 0.35
N CYS A 124 -13.11 31.08 -0.84
CA CYS A 124 -14.48 31.34 -1.23
C CYS A 124 -15.33 30.08 -1.06
N TRP A 125 -16.10 30.06 0.01
CA TRP A 125 -16.98 28.96 0.40
C TRP A 125 -18.33 29.14 -0.31
N PRO A 126 -18.78 28.18 -1.13
CA PRO A 126 -20.04 28.29 -1.84
C PRO A 126 -21.23 28.43 -0.90
N ASP A 127 -22.18 29.29 -1.23
CA ASP A 127 -23.45 29.37 -0.52
C ASP A 127 -24.29 28.12 -0.85
N CYS A 128 -24.77 27.40 0.17
CA CYS A 128 -25.62 26.22 -0.01
C CYS A 128 -26.95 26.51 -0.73
N ASP A 129 -27.41 27.76 -0.73
CA ASP A 129 -28.59 28.16 -1.51
C ASP A 129 -28.28 28.31 -3.02
N ALA A 130 -27.00 28.39 -3.38
CA ALA A 130 -26.53 28.58 -4.75
C ALA A 130 -26.00 27.28 -5.39
N VAL A 131 -25.51 26.32 -4.59
CA VAL A 131 -24.90 25.07 -5.07
C VAL A 131 -25.39 23.85 -4.28
N SER A 132 -25.17 22.65 -4.82
CA SER A 132 -25.31 21.40 -4.06
C SER A 132 -24.01 21.16 -3.29
N CYS A 133 -24.08 21.13 -1.97
CA CYS A 133 -22.93 20.85 -1.11
C CYS A 133 -22.75 19.35 -0.92
N ALA A 134 -21.55 18.83 -1.21
CA ALA A 134 -21.17 17.44 -0.94
C ALA A 134 -20.85 17.21 0.54
N GLY A 135 -20.42 18.26 1.26
CA GLY A 135 -20.30 18.25 2.72
C GLY A 135 -21.58 18.71 3.41
N SER A 136 -21.45 19.59 4.41
CA SER A 136 -22.58 20.10 5.19
C SER A 136 -22.74 21.62 5.08
N CYS A 137 -23.94 22.13 5.34
CA CYS A 137 -24.19 23.56 5.39
C CYS A 137 -24.07 24.06 6.82
N ASP A 138 -23.17 25.00 7.06
CA ASP A 138 -23.00 25.60 8.38
C ASP A 138 -24.13 26.59 8.75
N SER A 139 -24.00 27.23 9.91
CA SER A 139 -25.01 28.19 10.38
C SER A 139 -25.08 29.47 9.55
N ASP A 140 -24.04 29.79 8.78
CA ASP A 140 -23.98 30.99 7.94
C ASP A 140 -24.43 30.71 6.49
N GLY A 141 -24.71 29.45 6.19
CA GLY A 141 -25.18 28.96 4.89
C GLY A 141 -24.05 28.66 3.91
N SER A 142 -22.80 28.56 4.39
CA SER A 142 -21.65 28.16 3.59
C SER A 142 -21.53 26.63 3.55
N CYS A 143 -21.14 26.10 2.40
CA CYS A 143 -20.84 24.68 2.21
C CYS A 143 -19.48 24.38 2.82
N VAL A 144 -19.44 23.56 3.88
CA VAL A 144 -18.24 23.20 4.63
C VAL A 144 -17.95 21.69 4.56
N PRO A 145 -16.68 21.25 4.65
CA PRO A 145 -16.33 19.84 4.82
C PRO A 145 -17.02 19.23 6.05
N ASP A 146 -17.32 17.94 5.96
CA ASP A 146 -17.86 17.13 7.06
C ASP A 146 -17.03 15.86 7.29
N GLU A 147 -17.49 14.97 8.19
CA GLU A 147 -16.78 13.72 8.53
C GLU A 147 -16.61 12.76 7.35
N SER A 148 -17.33 12.95 6.24
CA SER A 148 -17.20 12.15 5.02
C SER A 148 -16.31 12.79 3.96
N SER A 149 -15.87 14.03 4.19
CA SER A 149 -15.04 14.77 3.24
C SER A 149 -13.58 14.42 3.45
N THR A 150 -12.93 13.89 2.40
CA THR A 150 -11.52 13.49 2.40
C THR A 150 -10.86 14.00 1.14
N CYS A 151 -9.57 14.29 1.17
CA CYS A 151 -8.81 14.59 -0.04
C CYS A 151 -7.33 14.31 0.14
N THR A 152 -6.59 14.34 -0.98
CA THR A 152 -5.22 13.83 -1.02
C THR A 152 -4.21 14.96 -0.84
N ALA A 153 -3.42 14.90 0.23
CA ALA A 153 -2.40 15.91 0.55
C ALA A 153 -1.31 16.08 -0.55
N SER A 154 -1.13 15.10 -1.44
CA SER A 154 -0.13 15.18 -2.52
C SER A 154 -0.51 16.14 -3.65
N CYS A 155 -1.79 16.49 -3.81
CA CYS A 155 -2.30 17.26 -4.96
C CYS A 155 -3.20 18.43 -4.56
N SER A 156 -3.27 18.76 -3.27
CA SER A 156 -4.05 19.91 -2.80
C SER A 156 -3.35 20.61 -1.65
N GLU A 157 -3.34 21.95 -1.73
CA GLU A 157 -2.70 22.80 -0.72
C GLU A 157 -3.44 22.79 0.62
N LEU A 158 -4.74 22.47 0.63
CA LEU A 158 -5.62 22.59 1.79
C LEU A 158 -6.34 21.29 2.18
N CYS A 159 -5.90 20.18 1.60
CA CYS A 159 -6.04 18.87 2.19
C CYS A 159 -5.07 18.78 3.35
N GLY A 160 -5.48 19.34 4.49
CA GLY A 160 -4.75 19.14 5.74
C GLY A 160 -4.43 17.66 5.86
N GLU A 161 -3.14 17.33 6.02
CA GLU A 161 -2.74 16.01 6.47
C GLU A 161 -3.63 15.72 7.68
N GLY A 162 -4.52 14.74 7.56
CA GLY A 162 -5.66 14.62 8.46
C GLY A 162 -5.26 14.77 9.91
N GLY A 163 -5.68 15.90 10.50
CA GLY A 163 -5.82 16.10 11.93
C GLY A 163 -4.53 16.14 12.75
N ASP A 164 -4.43 17.22 13.52
CA ASP A 164 -3.75 17.34 14.80
C ASP A 164 -4.13 16.29 15.87
N ASP A 165 -4.70 15.13 15.49
CA ASP A 165 -4.97 14.03 16.40
C ASP A 165 -3.68 13.23 16.61
N CYS A 166 -2.77 13.90 17.30
CA CYS A 166 -1.75 13.19 18.03
C CYS A 166 -2.42 12.10 18.86
N PRO A 167 -1.87 10.86 18.83
CA PRO A 167 -2.51 9.73 19.48
C PRO A 167 -2.75 10.05 20.96
N PRO A 168 -3.70 9.38 21.63
CA PRO A 168 -4.00 9.66 23.03
C PRO A 168 -2.74 9.77 23.90
N ASN A 169 -2.71 10.79 24.77
CA ASN A 169 -1.56 11.16 25.62
C ASN A 169 -0.37 11.73 24.84
N SER A 170 -0.63 12.43 23.76
CA SER A 170 0.34 13.28 23.08
C SER A 170 -0.30 14.59 22.64
N HIS A 171 0.55 15.55 22.30
CA HIS A 171 0.15 16.84 21.75
C HIS A 171 1.01 17.16 20.53
N PRO A 172 0.47 18.01 19.62
CA PRO A 172 1.25 18.47 18.48
C PRO A 172 2.39 19.40 18.94
N GLU A 173 3.58 19.15 18.43
CA GLU A 173 4.76 20.02 18.58
C GLU A 173 5.52 20.09 17.25
N GLY A 174 5.39 21.20 16.53
CA GLY A 174 5.93 21.36 15.17
C GLY A 174 5.12 20.56 14.16
N ASP A 175 5.81 19.84 13.26
CA ASP A 175 5.21 19.02 12.21
C ASP A 175 4.97 17.56 12.69
N GLY A 176 4.81 17.34 14.00
CA GLY A 176 4.65 16.00 14.55
C GLY A 176 4.08 15.96 15.96
N CYS A 177 3.96 14.74 16.50
CA CYS A 177 3.36 14.49 17.81
C CYS A 177 4.42 14.12 18.85
N VAL A 178 4.28 14.71 20.04
CA VAL A 178 5.17 14.46 21.19
C VAL A 178 4.34 13.96 22.35
N CYS A 179 4.77 12.86 22.98
CA CYS A 179 4.08 12.31 24.14
C CYS A 179 4.01 13.33 25.28
N ASP A 180 2.85 13.36 25.95
CA ASP A 180 2.65 14.18 27.13
C ASP A 180 3.61 13.77 28.25
N GLU A 181 3.84 14.68 29.21
CA GLU A 181 4.72 14.42 30.34
C GLU A 181 4.30 13.14 31.08
N GLY A 182 5.23 12.18 31.18
CA GLY A 182 4.99 10.89 31.82
C GLY A 182 4.58 9.76 30.87
N TYR A 183 4.48 10.01 29.56
CA TYR A 183 4.25 9.00 28.53
C TYR A 183 5.48 8.83 27.64
N VAL A 184 5.59 7.65 27.02
CA VAL A 184 6.64 7.31 26.05
C VAL A 184 6.01 6.72 24.80
N VAL A 185 6.67 6.88 23.65
CA VAL A 185 6.23 6.29 22.39
C VAL A 185 6.30 4.76 22.51
N ASN A 186 5.22 4.06 22.17
CA ASN A 186 5.22 2.59 22.14
C ASN A 186 6.17 2.03 21.06
N ALA A 187 6.42 0.72 21.09
CA ALA A 187 7.30 0.01 20.14
C ALA A 187 6.98 0.36 18.67
N ASP A 188 5.67 0.36 18.35
CA ASP A 188 5.13 0.53 17.01
C ASP A 188 5.06 1.99 16.55
N ARG A 189 5.35 2.94 17.46
CA ARG A 189 5.23 4.39 17.23
C ARG A 189 3.85 4.87 16.80
N THR A 190 2.82 4.15 17.24
CA THR A 190 1.42 4.45 16.96
C THR A 190 0.71 5.11 18.15
N ALA A 191 1.30 5.07 19.34
CA ALA A 191 0.68 5.60 20.55
C ALA A 191 1.70 6.07 21.61
N CYS A 192 1.24 6.95 22.50
CA CYS A 192 1.97 7.35 23.71
C CYS A 192 1.39 6.61 24.92
N VAL A 193 2.21 5.75 25.51
CA VAL A 193 1.84 4.81 26.57
C VAL A 193 2.58 5.11 27.86
N LEU A 194 2.01 4.72 29.00
CA LEU A 194 2.68 4.86 30.29
C LEU A 194 3.92 3.96 30.32
N PRO A 195 5.09 4.50 30.69
CA PRO A 195 6.23 3.66 31.00
C PRO A 195 5.97 2.90 32.31
N CYS A 196 6.58 1.75 32.45
CA CYS A 196 6.48 0.92 33.63
C CYS A 196 7.79 0.16 33.86
N GLU A 197 8.05 -0.19 35.11
CA GLU A 197 9.08 -1.17 35.49
C GLU A 197 8.45 -2.45 36.05
N ARG A 198 7.15 -2.40 36.43
CA ARG A 198 6.41 -3.47 37.10
C ARG A 198 4.93 -3.41 36.74
N ASP A 199 4.25 -4.56 36.76
CA ASP A 199 2.83 -4.67 36.41
C ASP A 199 1.90 -3.80 37.28
N ASP A 200 2.27 -3.55 38.54
CA ASP A 200 1.47 -2.71 39.46
C ASP A 200 1.52 -1.21 39.14
N GLU A 201 2.33 -0.81 38.15
CA GLU A 201 2.42 0.56 37.64
C GLU A 201 1.47 0.79 36.45
N CYS A 202 0.92 -0.30 35.89
CA CYS A 202 -0.01 -0.24 34.77
C CYS A 202 -1.46 -0.11 35.23
N ALA A 203 -2.24 0.71 34.51
CA ALA A 203 -3.64 0.94 34.84
C ALA A 203 -4.52 -0.23 34.37
N GLY A 204 -5.42 -0.70 35.24
CA GLY A 204 -6.43 -1.70 34.88
C GLY A 204 -5.86 -3.12 34.84
N GLU A 205 -6.12 -3.81 33.72
CA GLU A 205 -5.67 -5.21 33.48
C GLU A 205 -4.35 -5.27 32.69
N LEU A 206 -3.76 -4.12 32.35
CA LEU A 206 -2.48 -4.03 31.63
C LEU A 206 -1.31 -4.55 32.49
N VAL A 207 -0.29 -5.09 31.82
CA VAL A 207 0.96 -5.56 32.43
C VAL A 207 2.15 -4.79 31.86
N CYS A 208 3.28 -4.84 32.56
CA CYS A 208 4.48 -4.18 32.07
C CYS A 208 5.20 -5.07 31.05
N GLY A 209 5.22 -4.66 29.79
CA GLY A 209 5.92 -5.35 28.72
C GLY A 209 7.44 -5.28 28.87
N ASP A 210 8.17 -6.13 28.13
CA ASP A 210 9.65 -6.20 28.18
C ASP A 210 10.33 -4.88 27.77
N GLU A 211 9.64 -4.03 27.03
CA GLU A 211 10.11 -2.70 26.63
C GLU A 211 9.84 -1.61 27.68
N GLY A 212 9.29 -1.97 28.85
CA GLY A 212 8.98 -1.03 29.92
C GLY A 212 7.77 -0.14 29.59
N THR A 213 6.79 -0.67 28.86
CA THR A 213 5.54 0.00 28.53
C THR A 213 4.34 -0.84 28.94
N CYS A 214 3.25 -0.19 29.35
CA CYS A 214 2.04 -0.88 29.75
C CYS A 214 1.29 -1.42 28.52
N VAL A 215 1.21 -2.75 28.42
CA VAL A 215 0.57 -3.47 27.30
C VAL A 215 -0.53 -4.38 27.82
N ALA A 216 -1.40 -4.85 26.92
CA ALA A 216 -2.37 -5.88 27.28
C ALA A 216 -1.63 -7.12 27.82
N PRO A 217 -2.17 -7.81 28.84
CA PRO A 217 -1.57 -9.04 29.32
C PRO A 217 -1.51 -10.06 28.17
N PRO A 218 -0.43 -10.87 28.09
CA PRO A 218 -0.39 -11.99 27.17
C PRO A 218 -1.70 -12.77 27.26
N CYS A 219 -2.31 -13.04 26.10
CA CYS A 219 -3.50 -13.85 26.05
C CYS A 219 -3.25 -15.23 26.66
N THR A 220 -4.34 -15.93 26.96
CA THR A 220 -4.30 -17.35 27.34
C THR A 220 -5.22 -18.13 26.40
N PRO A 221 -5.05 -19.46 26.27
CA PRO A 221 -5.94 -20.26 25.44
C PRO A 221 -7.42 -20.02 25.78
N GLY A 222 -8.16 -19.45 24.83
CA GLY A 222 -9.59 -19.11 24.97
C GLY A 222 -9.90 -17.73 25.56
N SER A 223 -8.90 -16.84 25.73
CA SER A 223 -9.13 -15.45 26.18
C SER A 223 -9.31 -14.44 25.04
N CYS A 224 -9.06 -14.85 23.79
CA CYS A 224 -9.20 -13.98 22.62
C CYS A 224 -10.65 -13.88 22.15
N ASP A 225 -10.94 -12.88 21.32
CA ASP A 225 -12.27 -12.68 20.77
C ASP A 225 -12.66 -13.81 19.80
N ALA A 226 -13.93 -13.87 19.43
CA ALA A 226 -14.42 -14.91 18.54
C ALA A 226 -13.76 -14.79 17.15
N GLY A 227 -13.07 -15.86 16.72
CA GLY A 227 -12.30 -15.88 15.47
C GLY A 227 -10.80 -15.69 15.68
N GLU A 228 -10.35 -15.51 16.92
CA GLU A 228 -8.94 -15.37 17.27
C GLU A 228 -8.45 -16.52 18.14
N VAL A 229 -7.15 -16.78 18.07
CA VAL A 229 -6.43 -17.71 18.93
C VAL A 229 -5.28 -16.98 19.64
N CYS A 230 -4.93 -17.48 20.80
CA CYS A 230 -3.78 -16.98 21.52
C CYS A 230 -2.49 -17.60 20.95
N ALA A 231 -1.67 -16.76 20.31
CA ALA A 231 -0.38 -17.16 19.76
C ALA A 231 0.63 -17.50 20.87
N GLU A 232 1.71 -18.23 20.52
CA GLU A 232 2.83 -18.45 21.46
C GLU A 232 3.51 -17.13 21.89
N SER A 233 3.41 -16.09 21.06
CA SER A 233 3.86 -14.73 21.39
C SER A 233 3.04 -14.07 22.51
N GLY A 234 1.87 -14.61 22.85
CA GLY A 234 0.94 -14.01 23.79
C GLY A 234 0.03 -12.94 23.17
N ALA A 235 0.03 -12.79 21.84
CA ALA A 235 -0.93 -11.93 21.14
C ALA A 235 -2.19 -12.72 20.72
N CYS A 236 -3.35 -12.07 20.79
CA CYS A 236 -4.53 -12.55 20.10
C CYS A 236 -4.40 -12.26 18.61
N ILE A 237 -4.50 -13.31 17.80
CA ILE A 237 -4.34 -13.23 16.35
C ILE A 237 -5.47 -14.00 15.68
N VAL A 238 -5.78 -13.65 14.43
CA VAL A 238 -6.82 -14.36 13.66
C VAL A 238 -6.48 -15.85 13.56
N ASP A 239 -7.46 -16.71 13.86
CA ASP A 239 -7.33 -18.17 13.74
C ASP A 239 -7.28 -18.57 12.27
N ILE A 240 -6.07 -18.75 11.78
CA ILE A 240 -5.77 -19.21 10.41
C ILE A 240 -5.54 -20.73 10.35
N GLY A 241 -5.88 -21.44 11.42
CA GLY A 241 -5.71 -22.89 11.54
C GLY A 241 -4.34 -23.33 12.06
N GLU A 242 -4.01 -24.60 11.84
CA GLU A 242 -2.77 -25.18 12.35
C GLU A 242 -1.54 -24.65 11.59
N ALA A 243 -0.58 -24.11 12.34
CA ALA A 243 0.73 -23.72 11.82
C ALA A 243 1.46 -24.90 11.16
N PRO A 244 2.39 -24.63 10.22
CA PRO A 244 3.15 -25.69 9.59
C PRO A 244 3.93 -26.52 10.61
N PRO A 245 3.88 -27.87 10.53
CA PRO A 245 4.53 -28.70 11.51
C PRO A 245 6.05 -28.68 11.37
N GLY A 246 6.74 -28.68 12.52
CA GLY A 246 8.19 -28.85 12.59
C GLY A 246 8.97 -27.55 12.41
N THR A 247 10.25 -27.69 12.09
CA THR A 247 11.16 -26.56 11.86
C THR A 247 11.53 -26.47 10.38
N PRO A 248 11.92 -25.29 9.88
CA PRO A 248 12.41 -25.14 8.51
C PRO A 248 13.49 -26.16 8.17
N PRO A 249 13.44 -26.78 6.98
CA PRO A 249 14.51 -27.65 6.54
C PRO A 249 15.82 -26.84 6.41
N ALA A 250 16.84 -27.19 7.20
CA ALA A 250 18.14 -26.51 7.16
C ALA A 250 18.86 -26.58 5.79
N ALA A 251 18.40 -27.45 4.89
CA ALA A 251 18.89 -27.55 3.52
C ALA A 251 18.35 -26.43 2.60
N CYS A 252 17.30 -25.73 3.01
CA CYS A 252 16.74 -24.59 2.28
C CYS A 252 17.54 -23.34 2.62
N ALA A 253 18.60 -23.11 1.84
CA ALA A 253 19.49 -21.97 1.98
C ALA A 253 20.00 -21.55 0.60
N VAL A 254 20.40 -20.28 0.47
CA VAL A 254 21.03 -19.75 -0.75
C VAL A 254 22.17 -20.66 -1.22
N GLY A 255 22.15 -21.01 -2.51
CA GLY A 255 23.11 -21.90 -3.15
C GLY A 255 22.88 -23.39 -2.89
N SER A 256 21.84 -23.75 -2.13
CA SER A 256 21.42 -25.13 -1.86
C SER A 256 20.06 -25.40 -2.47
N MET A 257 19.81 -26.65 -2.89
CA MET A 257 18.51 -27.07 -3.45
C MET A 257 18.01 -26.25 -4.65
N GLY A 258 18.89 -25.50 -5.32
CA GLY A 258 18.52 -24.62 -6.43
C GLY A 258 17.99 -23.24 -6.01
N VAL A 259 18.06 -22.90 -4.72
CA VAL A 259 17.72 -21.55 -4.22
C VAL A 259 18.77 -20.54 -4.69
N PRO A 260 18.41 -19.55 -5.52
CA PRO A 260 19.35 -18.52 -5.96
C PRO A 260 19.67 -17.54 -4.83
N ASP A 261 20.72 -16.74 -4.98
CA ASP A 261 20.93 -15.57 -4.12
C ASP A 261 19.97 -14.45 -4.58
N TRP A 262 19.31 -13.76 -3.65
CA TRP A 262 18.45 -12.62 -4.00
C TRP A 262 19.28 -11.41 -4.42
N ARG A 263 20.54 -11.32 -3.98
CA ARG A 263 21.41 -10.18 -4.29
C ARG A 263 21.78 -10.20 -5.76
N CYS A 264 21.37 -9.15 -6.46
CA CYS A 264 21.91 -8.86 -7.76
C CYS A 264 23.34 -8.27 -7.64
N THR A 265 24.25 -8.71 -8.50
CA THR A 265 25.65 -8.26 -8.50
C THR A 265 26.08 -7.55 -9.79
N GLU A 266 25.30 -7.65 -10.87
CA GLU A 266 25.63 -7.10 -12.19
C GLU A 266 24.34 -6.63 -12.87
N ASP A 267 24.35 -5.45 -13.48
CA ASP A 267 23.23 -4.87 -14.24
C ASP A 267 21.87 -4.94 -13.51
N CYS A 268 21.84 -4.48 -12.26
CA CYS A 268 20.72 -4.70 -11.34
C CYS A 268 19.49 -3.86 -11.64
N ASP A 269 19.72 -2.67 -12.14
CA ASP A 269 18.72 -1.74 -12.67
C ASP A 269 18.31 -2.07 -14.12
N ALA A 270 18.94 -3.06 -14.76
CA ALA A 270 18.59 -3.41 -16.12
C ALA A 270 17.20 -4.03 -16.19
N LEU A 271 16.36 -3.43 -17.02
CA LEU A 271 15.08 -3.99 -17.40
C LEU A 271 15.28 -5.21 -18.31
N VAL A 272 14.76 -6.35 -17.89
CA VAL A 272 14.94 -7.65 -18.57
C VAL A 272 13.65 -8.43 -18.61
N ALA A 273 13.47 -9.26 -19.63
CA ALA A 273 12.40 -10.26 -19.62
C ALA A 273 12.60 -11.24 -18.46
N PHE A 274 11.52 -11.68 -17.82
CA PHE A 274 11.55 -12.65 -16.73
C PHE A 274 11.85 -14.08 -17.28
N ASP A 275 13.14 -14.38 -17.51
CA ASP A 275 13.58 -15.63 -18.13
C ASP A 275 14.60 -16.42 -17.27
N PRO A 276 14.40 -17.74 -17.01
CA PRO A 276 13.32 -18.59 -17.54
C PRO A 276 11.97 -18.30 -16.89
N ARG A 277 10.92 -18.45 -17.70
CA ARG A 277 9.50 -18.31 -17.29
C ARG A 277 9.09 -19.24 -16.15
N MET A 278 9.59 -20.46 -16.17
CA MET A 278 9.34 -21.43 -15.10
C MET A 278 10.63 -21.67 -14.35
N GLY A 279 10.54 -21.76 -13.03
CA GLY A 279 11.66 -22.10 -12.18
C GLY A 279 11.24 -22.76 -10.88
N LEU A 280 12.11 -22.75 -9.89
CA LEU A 280 11.84 -23.38 -8.61
C LEU A 280 10.82 -22.53 -7.85
N GLY A 281 9.57 -22.99 -7.84
CA GLY A 281 8.48 -22.37 -7.07
C GLY A 281 7.71 -21.25 -7.78
N TYR A 282 7.97 -20.98 -9.07
CA TYR A 282 7.24 -19.95 -9.82
C TYR A 282 6.93 -20.38 -11.27
N ASP A 283 5.87 -19.80 -11.83
CA ASP A 283 5.44 -19.92 -13.23
C ASP A 283 4.94 -18.56 -13.76
N ASP A 284 5.74 -17.93 -14.60
CA ASP A 284 5.34 -16.80 -15.44
C ASP A 284 4.54 -17.34 -16.63
N TYR A 285 3.21 -17.37 -16.47
CA TYR A 285 2.29 -17.91 -17.46
C TYR A 285 1.65 -16.78 -18.28
N PRO A 286 1.25 -17.02 -19.54
CA PRO A 286 0.69 -15.95 -20.37
C PRO A 286 -0.65 -15.48 -19.81
N LEU A 287 -0.81 -14.17 -19.69
CA LEU A 287 -2.00 -13.49 -19.17
C LEU A 287 -2.45 -12.37 -20.11
N ASN A 288 -3.71 -11.93 -20.02
CA ASN A 288 -4.22 -10.75 -20.74
C ASN A 288 -3.86 -10.67 -22.25
N GLY A 289 -4.06 -11.79 -22.96
CA GLY A 289 -3.80 -11.89 -24.40
C GLY A 289 -2.35 -12.22 -24.78
N GLU A 290 -1.45 -12.36 -23.81
CA GLU A 290 -0.10 -12.86 -24.04
C GLU A 290 -0.11 -14.30 -24.58
N THR A 291 1.00 -14.66 -25.22
CA THR A 291 1.26 -16.03 -25.62
C THR A 291 2.59 -16.48 -25.04
N ALA A 292 2.87 -17.78 -25.14
CA ALA A 292 4.17 -18.26 -24.69
C ALA A 292 5.37 -17.70 -25.46
N ALA A 293 5.15 -17.11 -26.64
CA ALA A 293 6.17 -16.48 -27.47
C ALA A 293 6.18 -14.94 -27.34
N ASP A 294 5.17 -14.37 -26.70
CA ASP A 294 4.96 -12.92 -26.59
C ASP A 294 4.40 -12.61 -25.20
N GLN A 295 5.31 -12.48 -24.23
CA GLN A 295 5.03 -12.04 -22.87
C GLN A 295 5.49 -10.60 -22.70
N TYR A 296 4.75 -9.71 -23.34
CA TYR A 296 5.13 -8.31 -23.42
C TYR A 296 4.99 -7.56 -22.08
N ARG A 297 4.32 -8.17 -21.09
CA ARG A 297 4.12 -7.61 -19.74
C ARG A 297 5.04 -8.23 -18.69
N SER A 298 5.94 -9.14 -19.09
CA SER A 298 6.87 -9.84 -18.19
C SER A 298 8.28 -9.24 -18.24
N TRP A 299 8.41 -7.92 -18.24
CA TRP A 299 9.70 -7.23 -18.12
C TRP A 299 9.85 -6.60 -16.74
N ILE A 300 10.99 -6.82 -16.12
CA ILE A 300 11.23 -6.43 -14.73
C ILE A 300 12.70 -6.02 -14.54
N ARG A 301 13.00 -5.18 -13.55
CA ARG A 301 14.39 -4.97 -13.14
C ARG A 301 15.00 -6.27 -12.66
N ARG A 302 16.28 -6.44 -12.98
CA ARG A 302 17.01 -7.67 -12.67
C ARG A 302 17.10 -7.93 -11.16
N ASP A 303 17.26 -6.91 -10.33
CA ASP A 303 17.23 -7.07 -8.87
C ASP A 303 15.89 -7.59 -8.35
N VAL A 304 14.77 -7.04 -8.82
CA VAL A 304 13.42 -7.50 -8.47
C VAL A 304 13.19 -8.95 -8.95
N MET A 305 13.61 -9.27 -10.18
CA MET A 305 13.59 -10.65 -10.69
C MET A 305 14.33 -11.62 -9.75
N MET A 306 15.53 -11.25 -9.31
CA MET A 306 16.34 -12.10 -8.43
C MET A 306 15.69 -12.28 -7.05
N LEU A 307 15.09 -11.21 -6.51
CA LEU A 307 14.36 -11.26 -5.25
C LEU A 307 13.15 -12.20 -5.31
N VAL A 308 12.31 -12.07 -6.34
CA VAL A 308 11.13 -12.92 -6.54
C VAL A 308 11.52 -14.39 -6.73
N ARG A 309 12.57 -14.67 -7.53
CA ARG A 309 13.09 -16.03 -7.70
C ARG A 309 13.59 -16.65 -6.41
N TYR A 310 14.30 -15.88 -5.60
CA TYR A 310 14.76 -16.31 -4.29
C TYR A 310 13.57 -16.64 -3.37
N ALA A 311 12.60 -15.73 -3.24
CA ALA A 311 11.45 -15.93 -2.37
C ALA A 311 10.60 -17.14 -2.79
N ALA A 312 10.38 -17.31 -4.10
CA ALA A 312 9.66 -18.46 -4.65
C ALA A 312 10.39 -19.78 -4.36
N ALA A 313 11.71 -19.80 -4.59
CA ALA A 313 12.52 -20.98 -4.37
C ALA A 313 12.61 -21.37 -2.90
N MET A 314 12.76 -20.38 -2.00
CA MET A 314 12.75 -20.60 -0.56
C MET A 314 11.41 -21.18 -0.10
N THR A 315 10.30 -20.60 -0.56
CA THR A 315 8.95 -21.04 -0.21
C THR A 315 8.69 -22.47 -0.70
N ALA A 316 9.06 -22.78 -1.95
CA ALA A 316 8.94 -24.13 -2.49
C ALA A 316 9.79 -25.15 -1.71
N CYS A 317 11.01 -24.77 -1.31
CA CYS A 317 11.89 -25.65 -0.54
C CYS A 317 11.37 -25.90 0.87
N GLN A 318 10.97 -24.84 1.59
CA GLN A 318 10.55 -24.92 2.99
C GLN A 318 9.14 -25.48 3.16
N GLY A 319 8.21 -25.08 2.28
CA GLY A 319 6.80 -25.47 2.32
C GLY A 319 6.43 -26.72 1.51
N GLY A 320 7.41 -27.35 0.85
CA GLY A 320 7.17 -28.49 -0.05
C GLY A 320 6.59 -29.73 0.66
N GLU A 321 6.90 -29.91 1.95
CA GLU A 321 6.45 -31.06 2.75
C GLU A 321 5.23 -30.74 3.63
N TRP A 322 4.67 -29.52 3.55
CA TRP A 322 3.49 -29.19 4.34
C TRP A 322 2.26 -29.95 3.83
N PRO A 323 1.41 -30.48 4.73
CA PRO A 323 0.31 -31.39 4.36
C PRO A 323 -0.93 -30.68 3.78
N PHE A 324 -0.92 -29.35 3.72
CA PHE A 324 -2.00 -28.50 3.21
C PHE A 324 -1.51 -27.67 2.01
N GLY A 325 -2.39 -26.84 1.44
CA GLY A 325 -2.14 -26.10 0.19
C GLY A 325 -2.10 -27.00 -1.04
N ASN A 326 -1.96 -26.38 -2.20
CA ASN A 326 -1.82 -27.14 -3.46
C ASN A 326 -0.36 -27.50 -3.80
N GLY A 327 0.62 -26.90 -3.11
CA GLY A 327 2.06 -27.12 -3.34
C GLY A 327 2.55 -26.69 -4.73
N GLY A 328 1.72 -26.00 -5.51
CA GLY A 328 2.03 -25.55 -6.87
C GLY A 328 3.02 -24.38 -6.88
N ALA A 329 3.59 -24.13 -8.05
CA ALA A 329 4.37 -22.92 -8.30
C ALA A 329 3.48 -21.67 -8.19
N LEU A 330 4.07 -20.57 -7.71
CA LEU A 330 3.43 -19.25 -7.66
C LEU A 330 3.26 -18.69 -9.07
N GLY A 331 2.04 -18.30 -9.43
CA GLY A 331 1.79 -17.60 -10.69
C GLY A 331 2.32 -16.17 -10.63
N LEU A 332 3.12 -15.79 -11.63
CA LEU A 332 3.58 -14.41 -11.80
C LEU A 332 2.62 -13.66 -12.73
N GLY A 333 2.34 -12.41 -12.40
CA GLY A 333 1.39 -11.53 -13.05
C GLY A 333 2.07 -10.43 -13.87
N ASP A 334 1.37 -9.30 -13.95
CA ASP A 334 1.86 -8.09 -14.62
C ASP A 334 3.17 -7.60 -13.97
N MET A 335 4.11 -7.16 -14.82
CA MET A 335 5.35 -6.45 -14.49
C MET A 335 5.34 -5.16 -15.33
N SER A 336 6.45 -4.72 -15.92
CA SER A 336 6.42 -3.67 -16.96
C SER A 336 6.41 -4.23 -18.38
N GLU A 337 6.27 -3.34 -19.36
CA GLU A 337 6.61 -3.63 -20.75
C GLU A 337 8.12 -3.50 -21.00
N ALA A 338 8.58 -3.93 -22.18
CA ALA A 338 10.00 -3.97 -22.55
C ALA A 338 10.70 -2.60 -22.58
N ASP A 339 9.93 -1.52 -22.71
CA ASP A 339 10.42 -0.14 -22.70
C ASP A 339 10.23 0.54 -21.33
N GLY A 340 9.80 -0.21 -20.31
CA GLY A 340 9.53 0.29 -18.97
C GLY A 340 8.15 0.91 -18.79
N SER A 341 7.31 0.92 -19.83
CA SER A 341 5.94 1.42 -19.71
C SER A 341 5.04 0.48 -18.91
N ILE A 342 3.92 1.04 -18.47
CA ILE A 342 2.88 0.34 -17.72
C ILE A 342 2.30 -0.78 -18.59
N PRO A 343 2.13 -2.01 -18.07
CA PRO A 343 1.65 -3.14 -18.84
C PRO A 343 0.27 -2.87 -19.43
N GLY A 344 0.13 -3.11 -20.74
CA GLY A 344 -1.07 -2.81 -21.53
C GLY A 344 -0.93 -1.58 -22.41
N THR A 345 0.06 -0.72 -22.17
CA THR A 345 0.36 0.45 -23.01
C THR A 345 0.53 0.06 -24.48
N ARG A 346 1.17 -1.07 -24.79
CA ARG A 346 1.29 -1.61 -26.16
C ARG A 346 -0.06 -1.79 -26.86
N GLU A 347 -1.09 -2.17 -26.10
CA GLU A 347 -2.44 -2.42 -26.58
C GLU A 347 -3.31 -1.15 -26.58
N GLY A 348 -2.71 0.01 -26.31
CA GLY A 348 -3.31 1.33 -26.45
C GLY A 348 -3.86 1.95 -25.16
N SER A 349 -3.83 1.23 -24.03
CA SER A 349 -4.23 1.75 -22.73
C SER A 349 -3.45 1.07 -21.60
N PRO A 350 -2.87 1.81 -20.64
CA PRO A 350 -2.27 1.21 -19.45
C PRO A 350 -3.33 0.40 -18.70
N GLY A 351 -2.95 -0.78 -18.20
CA GLY A 351 -3.81 -1.65 -17.39
C GLY A 351 -3.70 -1.40 -15.89
N HIS A 352 -2.88 -0.44 -15.48
CA HIS A 352 -2.60 -0.11 -14.08
C HIS A 352 -2.51 1.41 -13.88
N PRO A 353 -2.68 1.91 -12.64
CA PRO A 353 -2.55 3.33 -12.33
C PRO A 353 -1.20 3.92 -12.73
N ALA A 354 -1.21 5.20 -13.11
CA ALA A 354 0.00 5.92 -13.46
C ALA A 354 1.05 5.88 -12.33
N GLY A 355 2.31 5.64 -12.69
CA GLY A 355 3.43 5.55 -11.74
C GLY A 355 3.61 4.19 -11.08
N THR A 356 2.77 3.19 -11.41
CA THR A 356 2.94 1.79 -11.01
C THR A 356 3.43 0.94 -12.17
N HIS A 357 4.15 -0.14 -11.89
CA HIS A 357 4.73 -1.05 -12.88
C HIS A 357 5.66 -0.36 -13.89
N VAL A 358 6.18 0.81 -13.54
CA VAL A 358 7.10 1.57 -14.39
C VAL A 358 8.53 1.08 -14.17
N ASP A 359 9.27 0.99 -15.27
CA ASP A 359 10.69 0.60 -15.30
C ASP A 359 10.98 -0.72 -14.58
N GLY A 360 9.99 -1.62 -14.48
CA GLY A 360 10.15 -2.95 -13.89
C GLY A 360 10.41 -2.93 -12.37
N SER A 361 9.93 -1.92 -11.67
CA SER A 361 10.11 -1.78 -10.20
C SER A 361 9.00 -2.47 -9.39
N ASP A 362 7.91 -2.85 -10.05
CA ASP A 362 6.73 -3.46 -9.43
C ASP A 362 6.36 -4.79 -10.11
N MET A 363 5.62 -5.63 -9.39
CA MET A 363 5.10 -6.89 -9.92
C MET A 363 3.83 -7.30 -9.18
N ASP A 364 2.87 -7.83 -9.93
CA ASP A 364 1.70 -8.50 -9.38
C ASP A 364 1.97 -10.01 -9.33
N LEU A 365 1.64 -10.64 -8.21
CA LEU A 365 1.84 -12.08 -8.02
C LEU A 365 0.58 -12.70 -7.45
N ALA A 366 0.21 -13.88 -7.93
CA ALA A 366 -0.91 -14.62 -7.36
C ALA A 366 -0.67 -14.93 -5.88
N TYR A 367 -1.74 -15.12 -5.11
CA TYR A 367 -1.64 -15.76 -3.80
C TYR A 367 -1.35 -17.27 -3.94
N PHE A 368 -0.70 -17.86 -2.93
CA PHE A 368 -0.77 -19.32 -2.78
C PHE A 368 -2.20 -19.72 -2.41
N GLN A 369 -2.66 -20.83 -2.97
CA GLN A 369 -4.05 -21.26 -2.94
C GLN A 369 -4.21 -22.68 -2.39
N THR A 370 -5.38 -22.91 -1.80
CA THR A 370 -5.89 -24.22 -1.37
C THR A 370 -7.03 -24.65 -2.31
N GLY A 371 -7.23 -25.97 -2.43
CA GLY A 371 -8.35 -26.52 -3.21
C GLY A 371 -8.26 -26.32 -4.74
N THR A 372 -7.16 -25.78 -5.25
CA THR A 372 -6.90 -25.57 -6.68
C THR A 372 -5.74 -26.44 -7.18
N GLY A 373 -5.57 -26.55 -8.51
CA GLY A 373 -4.48 -27.33 -9.12
C GLY A 373 -3.16 -26.58 -9.30
N ASP A 374 -3.17 -25.25 -9.19
CA ASP A 374 -2.04 -24.35 -9.39
C ASP A 374 -2.29 -23.03 -8.61
N ASN A 375 -1.33 -22.09 -8.61
CA ASN A 375 -1.47 -20.77 -7.97
C ASN A 375 -1.49 -19.64 -9.00
N ARG A 376 -2.36 -19.71 -10.01
CA ARG A 376 -2.57 -18.59 -10.94
C ARG A 376 -3.40 -17.46 -10.31
N LEU A 377 -3.32 -16.28 -10.92
CA LEU A 377 -4.04 -15.06 -10.51
C LEU A 377 -5.55 -15.28 -10.60
N ARG A 378 -6.12 -15.80 -9.52
CA ARG A 378 -7.54 -16.08 -9.34
C ARG A 378 -7.92 -15.56 -7.98
N SER A 379 -9.17 -15.09 -7.88
CA SER A 379 -9.69 -14.62 -6.61
C SER A 379 -9.59 -15.70 -5.54
N VAL A 380 -9.13 -15.29 -4.36
CA VAL A 380 -9.04 -16.15 -3.17
C VAL A 380 -10.27 -16.07 -2.26
N CYS A 381 -11.28 -15.31 -2.67
CA CYS A 381 -12.45 -14.96 -1.86
C CYS A 381 -13.71 -14.69 -2.72
N PRO A 382 -14.90 -14.59 -2.10
CA PRO A 382 -16.06 -14.00 -2.74
C PRO A 382 -15.79 -12.54 -3.13
N HIS A 383 -16.02 -12.18 -4.39
CA HIS A 383 -15.76 -10.83 -4.94
C HIS A 383 -16.87 -10.36 -5.87
N VAL A 384 -17.87 -11.19 -6.17
CA VAL A 384 -18.97 -10.86 -7.07
C VAL A 384 -20.25 -10.62 -6.27
N VAL A 385 -20.87 -9.45 -6.45
CA VAL A 385 -22.16 -9.09 -5.85
C VAL A 385 -23.15 -8.77 -6.96
N ALA A 386 -24.30 -9.44 -6.94
CA ALA A 386 -25.34 -9.30 -7.96
C ALA A 386 -24.89 -9.54 -9.41
N GLY A 387 -23.81 -10.29 -9.61
CA GLY A 387 -23.24 -10.60 -10.93
C GLY A 387 -22.12 -9.66 -11.38
N GLU A 388 -21.81 -8.62 -10.59
CA GLU A 388 -20.74 -7.66 -10.89
C GLU A 388 -19.53 -7.93 -10.00
N ASP A 389 -18.34 -7.89 -10.59
CA ASP A 389 -17.09 -7.88 -9.83
C ASP A 389 -17.01 -6.61 -8.98
N GLN A 390 -16.71 -6.77 -7.70
CA GLN A 390 -16.52 -5.67 -6.76
C GLN A 390 -15.07 -5.22 -6.70
N TYR A 391 -14.18 -5.93 -7.39
CA TYR A 391 -12.74 -5.74 -7.40
C TYR A 391 -12.08 -5.88 -6.03
N HIS A 392 -12.75 -6.41 -5.02
CA HIS A 392 -12.19 -6.68 -3.70
C HIS A 392 -12.88 -7.90 -3.07
N CYS A 393 -12.31 -8.44 -2.00
CA CYS A 393 -12.99 -9.47 -1.24
C CYS A 393 -14.20 -8.89 -0.50
N THR A 394 -15.38 -9.41 -0.83
CA THR A 394 -16.66 -9.10 -0.17
C THR A 394 -16.98 -10.06 0.99
N GLY A 395 -16.09 -11.01 1.25
CA GLY A 395 -16.18 -11.95 2.35
C GLY A 395 -14.85 -12.63 2.61
N ALA A 396 -14.82 -13.49 3.63
CA ALA A 396 -13.61 -14.19 4.05
C ALA A 396 -12.97 -15.01 2.90
N PRO A 397 -11.63 -15.02 2.77
CA PRO A 397 -10.94 -15.84 1.80
C PRO A 397 -11.24 -17.34 2.01
N ASP A 398 -11.63 -18.02 0.94
CA ASP A 398 -12.01 -19.44 0.94
C ASP A 398 -11.02 -20.33 0.17
N ARG A 399 -10.07 -19.71 -0.54
CA ARG A 399 -9.02 -20.39 -1.31
C ARG A 399 -7.62 -19.96 -0.95
N LEU A 400 -7.42 -19.05 0.00
CA LEU A 400 -6.09 -18.61 0.40
C LEU A 400 -5.32 -19.74 1.11
N ASP A 401 -4.04 -19.90 0.79
CA ASP A 401 -3.04 -20.56 1.62
C ASP A 401 -2.26 -19.47 2.37
N PRO A 402 -2.70 -19.08 3.59
CA PRO A 402 -2.12 -17.94 4.28
C PRO A 402 -0.67 -18.21 4.69
N TRP A 403 -0.36 -19.47 5.02
CA TRP A 403 0.97 -19.87 5.46
C TRP A 403 2.02 -19.76 4.37
N ARG A 404 1.76 -20.30 3.18
CA ARG A 404 2.75 -20.22 2.08
C ARG A 404 2.85 -18.82 1.51
N THR A 405 1.73 -18.09 1.47
CA THR A 405 1.72 -16.68 1.09
C THR A 405 2.58 -15.87 2.06
N ALA A 406 2.34 -15.96 3.37
CA ALA A 406 3.13 -15.26 4.37
C ALA A 406 4.61 -15.65 4.34
N LEU A 407 4.93 -16.93 4.17
CA LEU A 407 6.32 -17.39 4.03
C LEU A 407 7.02 -16.72 2.83
N PHE A 408 6.36 -16.67 1.68
CA PHE A 408 6.87 -16.01 0.49
C PHE A 408 7.09 -14.50 0.70
N LEU A 409 6.07 -13.81 1.23
CA LEU A 409 6.16 -12.37 1.52
C LEU A 409 7.24 -12.06 2.56
N GLY A 410 7.43 -12.94 3.54
CA GLY A 410 8.51 -12.84 4.51
C GLY A 410 9.89 -12.92 3.87
N HIS A 411 10.08 -13.79 2.86
CA HIS A 411 11.35 -13.87 2.13
C HIS A 411 11.63 -12.65 1.23
N LEU A 412 10.60 -11.93 0.76
CA LEU A 412 10.81 -10.67 0.02
C LEU A 412 11.50 -9.60 0.87
N HIS A 413 11.31 -9.64 2.20
CA HIS A 413 11.98 -8.73 3.15
C HIS A 413 13.49 -9.00 3.31
N ALA A 414 14.05 -9.96 2.56
CA ALA A 414 15.50 -10.08 2.44
C ALA A 414 16.13 -8.85 1.76
N SER A 415 15.38 -8.16 0.89
CA SER A 415 15.82 -6.92 0.26
C SER A 415 15.52 -5.69 1.14
N PRO A 416 16.51 -4.82 1.42
CA PRO A 416 16.25 -3.54 2.07
C PRO A 416 15.52 -2.53 1.17
N ASP A 417 15.45 -2.81 -0.13
CA ASP A 417 14.84 -1.94 -1.13
C ASP A 417 13.35 -2.26 -1.34
N LEU A 418 12.83 -3.33 -0.72
CA LEU A 418 11.39 -3.60 -0.70
C LEU A 418 10.67 -2.41 -0.05
N ARG A 419 9.84 -1.74 -0.85
CA ARG A 419 9.12 -0.53 -0.44
C ARG A 419 7.79 -0.88 0.20
N VAL A 420 6.97 -1.65 -0.50
CA VAL A 420 5.60 -1.97 -0.08
C VAL A 420 5.12 -3.28 -0.73
N ILE A 421 4.24 -3.97 -0.02
CA ILE A 421 3.47 -5.13 -0.49
C ILE A 421 2.00 -4.82 -0.26
N GLY A 422 1.23 -4.67 -1.33
CA GLY A 422 -0.21 -4.45 -1.29
C GLY A 422 -0.98 -5.76 -1.34
N VAL A 423 -1.89 -5.98 -0.39
CA VAL A 423 -2.80 -7.14 -0.37
C VAL A 423 -4.24 -6.67 -0.15
N ASP A 424 -5.21 -7.54 -0.45
CA ASP A 424 -6.62 -7.26 -0.18
C ASP A 424 -6.91 -7.13 1.32
N GLY A 425 -7.87 -6.27 1.69
CA GLY A 425 -8.28 -6.03 3.07
C GLY A 425 -8.70 -7.27 3.86
N GLN A 426 -9.29 -8.28 3.21
CA GLN A 426 -9.66 -9.53 3.86
C GLN A 426 -8.51 -10.54 3.93
N VAL A 427 -7.42 -10.30 3.19
CA VAL A 427 -6.21 -11.14 3.17
C VAL A 427 -5.17 -10.63 4.17
N GLY A 428 -5.00 -9.31 4.26
CA GLY A 428 -4.00 -8.64 5.11
C GLY A 428 -3.92 -9.19 6.54
N PRO A 429 -5.02 -9.17 7.32
CA PRO A 429 -5.02 -9.66 8.70
C PRO A 429 -4.62 -11.15 8.84
N LEU A 430 -4.94 -11.98 7.84
CA LEU A 430 -4.56 -13.40 7.84
C LEU A 430 -3.07 -13.60 7.59
N ILE A 431 -2.49 -12.79 6.71
CA ILE A 431 -1.06 -12.80 6.41
C ILE A 431 -0.25 -12.26 7.58
N ASP A 432 -0.70 -11.18 8.22
CA ASP A 432 -0.09 -10.60 9.41
C ASP A 432 -0.04 -11.62 10.57
N SER A 433 -1.17 -12.29 10.83
CA SER A 433 -1.27 -13.40 11.78
C SER A 433 -0.31 -14.55 11.42
N ALA A 434 -0.24 -14.94 10.15
CA ALA A 434 0.65 -16.01 9.68
C ALA A 434 2.13 -15.65 9.83
N LEU A 435 2.52 -14.42 9.50
CA LEU A 435 3.90 -13.93 9.66
C LEU A 435 4.33 -13.96 11.12
N THR A 436 3.48 -13.47 12.02
CA THR A 436 3.74 -13.49 13.47
C THR A 436 4.03 -14.89 13.96
N GLN A 437 3.20 -15.87 13.56
CA GLN A 437 3.40 -17.27 13.95
C GLN A 437 4.63 -17.90 13.31
N LEU A 438 4.87 -17.67 12.01
CA LEU A 438 6.07 -18.15 11.33
C LEU A 438 7.36 -17.57 11.95
N CYS A 439 7.33 -16.32 12.42
CA CYS A 439 8.45 -15.72 13.14
C CYS A 439 8.65 -16.34 14.53
N ALA A 440 7.56 -16.56 15.29
CA ALA A 440 7.63 -17.21 16.60
C ALA A 440 8.19 -18.64 16.52
N ASP A 441 7.80 -19.38 15.48
CA ASP A 441 8.20 -20.76 15.23
C ASP A 441 9.58 -20.89 14.55
N GLY A 442 10.24 -19.76 14.24
CA GLY A 442 11.54 -19.73 13.59
C GLY A 442 11.53 -20.13 12.11
N TRP A 443 10.38 -20.07 11.45
CA TRP A 443 10.26 -20.20 9.99
C TRP A 443 10.78 -18.99 9.23
N LEU A 444 10.58 -17.81 9.83
CA LEU A 444 11.10 -16.55 9.36
C LEU A 444 12.03 -15.93 10.40
N GLU A 445 12.97 -15.13 9.94
CA GLU A 445 13.92 -14.41 10.78
C GLU A 445 14.17 -13.01 10.20
N GLY A 446 14.83 -12.15 10.98
CA GLY A 446 15.39 -10.89 10.45
C GLY A 446 14.44 -9.70 10.56
N GLY A 447 14.39 -8.89 9.50
CA GLY A 447 13.65 -7.61 9.47
C GLY A 447 12.14 -7.82 9.58
N VAL A 448 11.59 -8.77 8.81
CA VAL A 448 10.15 -9.07 8.75
C VAL A 448 9.54 -9.32 10.13
N CYS A 449 10.25 -10.00 11.03
CA CYS A 449 9.77 -10.33 12.37
C CYS A 449 9.80 -9.14 13.36
N ARG A 450 10.36 -8.00 12.96
CA ARG A 450 10.34 -6.74 13.74
C ARG A 450 9.44 -5.69 13.09
N GLY A 451 8.92 -5.97 11.90
CA GLY A 451 8.16 -5.03 11.09
C GLY A 451 8.26 -5.40 9.61
N HIS A 452 7.15 -5.28 8.91
CA HIS A 452 7.04 -5.62 7.50
C HIS A 452 6.32 -4.53 6.70
N SER A 453 6.64 -4.45 5.42
CA SER A 453 6.10 -3.45 4.48
C SER A 453 4.77 -3.88 3.85
N ILE A 454 3.96 -4.69 4.54
CA ILE A 454 2.64 -5.13 4.06
C ILE A 454 1.59 -4.08 4.40
N THR A 455 0.74 -3.76 3.45
CA THR A 455 -0.36 -2.79 3.59
C THR A 455 -1.64 -3.34 2.96
N TRP A 456 -2.78 -2.93 3.51
CA TRP A 456 -4.11 -3.26 3.03
C TRP A 456 -5.12 -2.21 3.49
N GLU A 457 -6.33 -2.30 2.95
CA GLU A 457 -7.49 -1.48 3.32
C GLU A 457 -8.69 -2.41 3.52
N GLU A 458 -9.20 -2.55 4.76
CA GLU A 458 -10.44 -3.31 5.05
C GLU A 458 -11.70 -2.56 4.61
N THR A 459 -11.58 -1.23 4.53
CA THR A 459 -12.57 -0.30 3.99
C THR A 459 -11.85 0.65 3.05
N ASP A 460 -12.53 1.17 2.02
CA ASP A 460 -11.95 2.11 1.07
C ASP A 460 -11.56 3.42 1.78
N MET A 461 -10.27 3.61 2.07
CA MET A 461 -9.72 4.84 2.67
C MET A 461 -9.01 5.70 1.61
N GLY A 462 -9.19 5.39 0.31
CA GLY A 462 -8.58 6.12 -0.79
C GLY A 462 -7.07 5.91 -0.95
N ARG A 463 -6.46 4.90 -0.31
CA ARG A 463 -5.00 4.66 -0.38
C ARG A 463 -4.60 3.76 -1.56
N GLY A 464 -5.56 3.25 -2.32
CA GLY A 464 -5.35 2.45 -3.52
C GLY A 464 -5.13 0.95 -3.28
N TRP A 465 -5.26 0.46 -2.04
CA TRP A 465 -5.12 -0.96 -1.69
C TRP A 465 -6.45 -1.70 -1.56
N TYR A 466 -7.57 -0.96 -1.44
CA TYR A 466 -8.88 -1.56 -1.24
C TYR A 466 -9.33 -2.43 -2.44
N ARG A 467 -9.01 -2.02 -3.67
CA ARG A 467 -9.46 -2.69 -4.90
C ARG A 467 -8.30 -3.41 -5.59
N PHE A 468 -8.67 -4.31 -6.49
CA PHE A 468 -7.86 -5.09 -7.43
C PHE A 468 -6.93 -6.15 -6.82
N HIS A 469 -6.69 -6.15 -5.50
CA HIS A 469 -5.77 -7.10 -4.84
C HIS A 469 -6.41 -8.43 -4.39
N HIS A 470 -7.65 -8.73 -4.78
CA HIS A 470 -8.35 -9.94 -4.31
C HIS A 470 -7.89 -11.25 -4.99
N HIS A 471 -7.12 -11.15 -6.08
CA HIS A 471 -6.60 -12.29 -6.86
C HIS A 471 -5.07 -12.30 -7.01
N HIS A 472 -4.40 -11.23 -6.59
CA HIS A 472 -2.96 -11.08 -6.57
C HIS A 472 -2.56 -10.15 -5.42
N PHE A 473 -1.31 -10.19 -5.00
CA PHE A 473 -0.69 -9.13 -4.22
C PHE A 473 0.30 -8.37 -5.10
N HIS A 474 0.46 -7.09 -4.81
CA HIS A 474 1.35 -6.20 -5.52
C HIS A 474 2.63 -6.00 -4.72
N ILE A 475 3.79 -6.00 -5.35
CA ILE A 475 5.06 -5.65 -4.71
C ILE A 475 5.69 -4.46 -5.42
N SER A 476 6.39 -3.63 -4.65
CA SER A 476 7.16 -2.50 -5.17
C SER A 476 8.54 -2.43 -4.51
N VAL A 477 9.56 -2.20 -5.34
CA VAL A 477 10.98 -2.11 -4.93
C VAL A 477 11.55 -0.76 -5.41
N ARG A 478 12.42 -0.14 -4.61
CA ARG A 478 13.02 1.16 -4.92
C ARG A 478 14.01 1.14 -6.08
#